data_AF-A0A7K4B4Y9-F1
#
_entry.id   AF-A0A7K4B4Y9-F1
#
_cell.length_a   1.000
_cell.length_b   1.000
_cell.length_c   1.000
_cell.angle_alpha   90.00
_cell.angle_beta   90.00
_cell.angle_gamma   90.00
#
_symmetry.space_group_name_H-M   'P 1'
#
loop_
_entity.id
_entity.type
_entity.pdbx_description
1 polymer ?
#
loop_
_entity_poly.entity_id
_entity_poly.type
_entity_poly.pdbx_seq_one_letter_code
_entity_poly.pdbx_strand_id
1 'polypeptide(L)'
;GNDTAYSLFGQITNTSGHSVLKYYNESWLTVQADEKITPLSSYWIWSGERQNIIPKPDPVQNGTYTVDLDKGWNGFSIVGTRQESAKTHLAPAGDNWTYVIGYDAMTQKYEEPIIRDGTGNQSDSRILAPWQGYWLYTGSNVTYQVTI
;
A
#
# COMPACT_ATOMS: atom_id res chain seq x y z
N GLY A 1 3.22 3.77 -17.43
CA GLY A 1 2.62 4.93 -18.13
C GLY A 1 1.18 5.12 -17.69
N ASN A 2 0.76 6.36 -17.43
CA ASN A 2 -0.17 6.80 -16.36
C ASN A 2 0.47 6.69 -14.96
N ASP A 3 1.64 7.29 -14.84
CA ASP A 3 2.45 7.15 -13.63
C ASP A 3 2.30 8.35 -12.70
N THR A 4 1.35 9.27 -12.93
CA THR A 4 1.10 10.40 -12.04
C THR A 4 -0.21 10.27 -11.28
N ALA A 5 -0.28 10.89 -10.10
CA ALA A 5 -1.49 10.91 -9.27
C ALA A 5 -2.70 11.46 -10.05
N TYR A 6 -2.52 12.50 -10.86
CA TYR A 6 -3.61 13.01 -11.70
C TYR A 6 -4.07 11.99 -12.74
N SER A 7 -3.14 11.31 -13.41
CA SER A 7 -3.49 10.33 -14.45
C SER A 7 -4.23 9.11 -13.89
N LEU A 8 -4.00 8.75 -12.63
CA LEU A 8 -4.61 7.58 -11.98
C LEU A 8 -5.85 7.93 -11.15
N PHE A 9 -5.77 8.98 -10.34
CA PHE A 9 -6.80 9.37 -9.38
C PHE A 9 -7.64 10.55 -9.84
N GLY A 10 -7.21 11.33 -10.83
CA GLY A 10 -7.96 12.47 -11.36
C GLY A 10 -9.26 12.08 -12.08
N GLN A 11 -9.44 10.79 -12.40
CA GLN A 11 -10.67 10.23 -12.94
C GLN A 11 -11.74 9.91 -11.88
N ILE A 12 -11.38 9.97 -10.60
CA ILE A 12 -12.29 9.65 -9.49
C ILE A 12 -13.29 10.79 -9.33
N THR A 13 -14.58 10.46 -9.32
CA THR A 13 -15.68 11.41 -9.12
C THR A 13 -16.24 11.30 -7.71
N ASN A 14 -17.14 12.23 -7.34
CA ASN A 14 -17.78 12.26 -6.04
C ASN A 14 -16.78 12.28 -4.87
N THR A 15 -15.72 13.09 -4.98
CA THR A 15 -14.69 13.24 -3.96
C THR A 15 -15.04 14.28 -2.89
N SER A 16 -16.16 15.00 -3.02
CA SER A 16 -16.57 16.10 -2.12
C SER A 16 -15.46 17.11 -1.82
N GLY A 17 -14.52 17.31 -2.75
CA GLY A 17 -13.38 18.21 -2.59
C GLY A 17 -12.24 17.66 -1.72
N HIS A 18 -12.30 16.40 -1.28
CA HIS A 18 -11.20 15.77 -0.55
C HIS A 18 -9.98 15.55 -1.45
N SER A 19 -8.81 15.87 -0.90
CA SER A 19 -7.53 15.59 -1.54
C SER A 19 -7.17 14.11 -1.46
N VAL A 20 -6.35 13.63 -2.40
CA VAL A 20 -5.62 12.37 -2.25
C VAL A 20 -4.52 12.58 -1.20
N LEU A 21 -4.43 11.65 -0.25
CA LEU A 21 -3.47 11.71 0.84
C LEU A 21 -2.48 10.55 0.80
N LYS A 22 -1.28 10.78 1.31
CA LYS A 22 -0.31 9.74 1.67
C LYS A 22 0.17 9.96 3.10
N TYR A 23 0.61 8.89 3.75
CA TYR A 23 1.18 8.95 5.09
C TYR A 23 2.69 8.81 5.03
N TYR A 24 3.41 9.74 5.65
CA TYR A 24 4.86 9.75 5.71
C TYR A 24 5.33 10.52 6.95
N ASN A 25 6.35 9.99 7.65
CA ASN A 25 6.95 10.62 8.83
C ASN A 25 5.91 11.13 9.84
N GLU A 26 5.06 10.21 10.30
CA GLU A 26 3.97 10.45 11.25
C GLU A 26 2.90 11.47 10.81
N SER A 27 2.89 11.87 9.54
CA SER A 27 2.09 12.97 9.03
C SER A 27 1.29 12.61 7.77
N TRP A 28 0.17 13.31 7.57
CA TRP A 28 -0.63 13.25 6.35
C TRP A 28 -0.17 14.32 5.37
N LEU A 29 0.17 13.90 4.15
CA LEU A 29 0.61 14.78 3.08
C LEU A 29 -0.39 14.75 1.93
N THR A 30 -0.72 15.93 1.39
CA THR A 30 -1.47 16.04 0.14
C THR A 30 -0.61 15.64 -1.04
N VAL A 31 -1.12 14.68 -1.81
CA VAL A 31 -0.46 14.19 -3.03
C VAL A 31 -0.65 15.21 -4.15
N GLN A 32 0.45 15.61 -4.78
CA GLN A 32 0.41 16.55 -5.88
C GLN A 32 0.02 15.87 -7.19
N ALA A 33 -0.60 16.61 -8.11
CA ALA A 33 -1.11 16.07 -9.37
C ALA A 33 -0.02 15.40 -10.24
N ASP A 34 1.20 15.91 -10.19
CA ASP A 34 2.38 15.45 -10.91
C ASP A 34 3.20 14.39 -10.13
N GLU A 35 2.83 14.07 -8.89
CA GLU A 35 3.51 13.06 -8.09
C GLU A 35 3.49 11.71 -8.80
N LYS A 36 4.67 11.09 -8.91
CA LYS A 36 4.78 9.78 -9.54
C LYS A 36 4.26 8.67 -8.62
N ILE A 37 3.31 7.90 -9.11
CA ILE A 37 2.81 6.69 -8.47
C ILE A 37 3.79 5.56 -8.75
N THR A 38 4.40 5.04 -7.68
CA THR A 38 5.37 3.95 -7.75
C THR A 38 4.92 2.80 -6.85
N PRO A 39 5.35 1.55 -7.12
CA PRO A 39 5.16 0.43 -6.20
C PRO A 39 5.70 0.76 -4.80
N LEU A 40 5.28 -0.02 -3.80
CA LEU A 40 5.57 0.20 -2.37
C LEU A 40 4.92 1.45 -1.75
N SER A 41 4.32 2.33 -2.54
CA SER A 41 3.56 3.49 -2.05
C SER A 41 2.09 3.12 -1.79
N SER A 42 1.45 3.78 -0.82
CA SER A 42 0.01 3.71 -0.62
C SER A 42 -0.63 5.09 -0.49
N TYR A 43 -1.92 5.14 -0.83
CA TYR A 43 -2.69 6.37 -0.96
C TYR A 43 -4.07 6.19 -0.36
N TRP A 44 -4.57 7.26 0.26
CA TRP A 44 -5.91 7.35 0.81
C TRP A 44 -6.73 8.27 -0.07
N ILE A 45 -7.85 7.74 -0.55
CA ILE A 45 -8.73 8.42 -1.46
C ILE A 45 -10.14 8.30 -0.92
N TRP A 46 -10.80 9.44 -0.76
CA TRP A 46 -12.19 9.49 -0.37
C TRP A 46 -13.08 9.55 -1.62
N SER A 47 -14.16 8.77 -1.60
CA SER A 47 -15.24 8.85 -2.57
C SER A 47 -16.56 8.54 -1.88
N GLY A 48 -17.61 9.30 -2.21
CA GLY A 48 -18.96 9.07 -1.70
C GLY A 48 -19.65 7.86 -2.34
N GLU A 49 -19.09 7.33 -3.43
CA GLU A 49 -19.61 6.16 -4.15
C GLU A 49 -18.49 5.17 -4.50
N ARG A 50 -18.84 3.95 -4.90
CA ARG A 50 -17.86 2.97 -5.37
C ARG A 50 -17.22 3.46 -6.67
N GLN A 51 -15.90 3.44 -6.72
CA GLN A 51 -15.11 3.86 -7.87
C GLN A 51 -14.25 2.68 -8.33
N ASN A 52 -14.12 2.52 -9.64
CA ASN A 52 -13.22 1.53 -10.23
C ASN A 52 -12.00 2.25 -10.80
N ILE A 53 -10.83 1.96 -10.23
CA ILE A 53 -9.56 2.47 -10.72
C ILE A 53 -8.85 1.28 -11.35
N ILE A 54 -8.45 1.42 -12.62
CA ILE A 54 -7.66 0.40 -13.31
C ILE A 54 -6.28 1.02 -13.56
N PRO A 55 -5.27 0.72 -12.73
CA PRO A 55 -3.90 1.11 -13.01
C PRO A 55 -3.47 0.51 -14.35
N LYS A 56 -2.70 1.26 -15.13
CA LYS A 56 -2.03 0.73 -16.31
C LYS A 56 -0.65 0.21 -15.88
N PRO A 57 -0.48 -1.10 -15.68
CA PRO A 57 0.79 -1.64 -15.22
C PRO A 57 1.90 -1.38 -16.25
N ASP A 58 3.13 -1.31 -15.76
CA ASP A 58 4.29 -1.44 -16.63
C ASP A 58 4.31 -2.88 -17.20
N PRO A 59 4.30 -3.07 -18.54
CA PRO A 59 4.34 -4.40 -19.13
C PRO A 59 5.64 -5.16 -18.81
N VAL A 60 6.70 -4.46 -18.40
CA VAL A 60 7.98 -5.05 -18.00
C VAL A 60 8.34 -4.49 -16.62
N GLN A 61 7.56 -4.84 -15.62
CA GLN A 61 7.91 -4.52 -14.24
C GLN A 61 9.12 -5.37 -13.83
N ASN A 62 10.32 -4.79 -13.88
CA ASN A 62 11.56 -5.42 -13.48
C ASN A 62 12.42 -4.46 -12.64
N GLY A 63 13.40 -5.01 -11.93
CA GLY A 63 14.40 -4.25 -11.20
C GLY A 63 14.16 -4.20 -9.70
N THR A 64 14.88 -3.30 -9.04
CA THR A 64 14.91 -3.17 -7.58
C THR A 64 14.03 -2.00 -7.14
N TYR A 65 13.13 -2.28 -6.20
CA TYR A 65 12.27 -1.30 -5.56
C TYR A 65 12.65 -1.19 -4.08
N THR A 66 12.78 0.04 -3.61
CA THR A 66 13.21 0.34 -2.25
C THR A 66 12.29 1.36 -1.62
N VAL A 67 11.95 1.16 -0.34
CA VAL A 67 11.26 2.16 0.49
C VAL A 67 11.86 2.13 1.89
N ASP A 68 12.07 3.31 2.47
CA ASP A 68 12.41 3.42 3.88
C ASP A 68 11.12 3.41 4.71
N LEU A 69 11.05 2.47 5.64
CA LEU A 69 9.95 2.34 6.59
C LEU A 69 10.41 2.89 7.93
N ASP A 70 9.72 3.91 8.43
CA ASP A 70 9.98 4.49 9.73
C ASP A 70 9.43 3.56 10.83
N LYS A 71 10.04 3.61 12.01
CA LYS A 71 9.46 3.01 13.21
C LYS A 71 8.04 3.55 13.40
N GLY A 72 7.08 2.65 13.58
CA GLY A 72 5.68 2.99 13.72
C GLY A 72 4.89 2.71 12.45
N TRP A 73 3.90 3.56 12.18
CA TRP A 73 2.98 3.38 11.06
C TRP A 73 3.58 3.86 9.74
N ASN A 74 3.36 3.07 8.68
CA ASN A 74 3.76 3.40 7.32
C ASN A 74 2.62 3.10 6.37
N GLY A 75 2.51 3.91 5.32
CA GLY A 75 1.81 3.50 4.12
C GLY A 75 2.66 2.51 3.34
N PHE A 76 2.08 1.37 2.94
CA PHE A 76 2.79 0.32 2.22
C PHE A 76 1.92 -0.29 1.12
N SER A 77 2.55 -0.77 0.06
CA SER A 77 1.92 -1.65 -0.92
C SER A 77 2.92 -2.70 -1.41
N ILE A 78 2.46 -3.71 -2.13
CA ILE A 78 3.34 -4.75 -2.67
C ILE A 78 3.79 -4.41 -4.09
N VAL A 79 4.87 -5.07 -4.51
CA VAL A 79 5.38 -5.00 -5.89
C VAL A 79 4.84 -6.21 -6.67
N GLY A 80 4.47 -5.97 -7.94
CA GLY A 80 3.97 -7.01 -8.85
C GLY A 80 2.53 -7.42 -8.56
N THR A 81 2.10 -8.48 -9.26
CA THR A 81 0.73 -9.02 -9.21
C THR A 81 0.64 -10.43 -8.62
N ARG A 82 1.73 -10.91 -8.03
CA ARG A 82 1.80 -12.25 -7.46
C ARG A 82 0.94 -12.29 -6.20
N GLN A 83 0.13 -13.35 -6.08
CA GLN A 83 -0.67 -13.59 -4.88
C GLN A 83 0.17 -14.38 -3.88
N GLU A 84 1.00 -13.68 -3.11
CA GLU A 84 1.86 -14.28 -2.08
C GLU A 84 1.45 -13.82 -0.68
N SER A 85 1.88 -14.58 0.32
CA SER A 85 1.54 -14.29 1.71
C SER A 85 2.23 -13.01 2.20
N ALA A 86 1.66 -12.40 3.25
CA ALA A 86 2.29 -11.28 3.95
C ALA A 86 3.69 -11.66 4.42
N LYS A 87 3.88 -12.88 4.94
CA LYS A 87 5.20 -13.40 5.32
C LYS A 87 6.22 -13.36 4.18
N THR A 88 5.83 -13.75 2.97
CA THR A 88 6.71 -13.73 1.79
C THR A 88 7.00 -12.31 1.35
N HIS A 89 5.96 -11.47 1.17
CA HIS A 89 6.13 -10.10 0.73
C HIS A 89 6.91 -9.24 1.72
N LEU A 90 6.74 -9.46 3.03
CA LEU A 90 7.40 -8.68 4.09
C LEU A 90 8.72 -9.30 4.58
N ALA A 91 9.16 -10.42 3.99
CA ALA A 91 10.45 -11.02 4.31
C ALA A 91 11.64 -10.03 4.23
N PRO A 92 11.70 -9.07 3.28
CA PRO A 92 12.75 -8.06 3.26
C PRO A 92 12.76 -7.10 4.45
N ALA A 93 11.62 -6.88 5.12
CA ALA A 93 11.58 -6.12 6.38
C ALA A 93 12.05 -6.95 7.59
N GLY A 94 12.20 -8.27 7.41
CA GLY A 94 12.70 -9.20 8.43
C GLY A 94 11.84 -9.22 9.69
N ASP A 95 12.48 -9.12 10.85
CA ASP A 95 11.81 -9.14 12.15
C ASP A 95 11.30 -7.75 12.57
N ASN A 96 11.52 -6.73 11.73
CA ASN A 96 11.14 -5.35 12.04
C ASN A 96 9.66 -5.08 11.80
N TRP A 97 8.97 -5.79 10.90
CA TRP A 97 7.54 -5.61 10.73
C TRP A 97 6.76 -6.39 11.78
N THR A 98 5.66 -5.83 12.28
CA THR A 98 4.86 -6.45 13.36
C THR A 98 3.49 -6.88 12.86
N TYR A 99 2.76 -6.00 12.18
CA TYR A 99 1.46 -6.30 11.60
C TYR A 99 1.13 -5.37 10.43
N VAL A 100 0.26 -5.85 9.55
CA VAL A 100 -0.22 -5.14 8.36
C VAL A 100 -1.75 -5.20 8.31
N ILE A 101 -2.37 -4.09 7.91
CA ILE A 101 -3.84 -3.93 7.90
C ILE A 101 -4.27 -3.43 6.53
N GLY A 102 -5.14 -4.19 5.87
CA GLY A 102 -5.82 -3.79 4.63
C GLY A 102 -7.07 -2.95 4.92
N TYR A 103 -7.57 -2.30 3.88
CA TYR A 103 -8.86 -1.62 3.91
C TYR A 103 -9.82 -2.27 2.91
N ASP A 104 -10.97 -2.72 3.41
CA ASP A 104 -12.05 -3.24 2.57
C ASP A 104 -12.94 -2.08 2.10
N ALA A 105 -12.76 -1.70 0.84
CA ALA A 105 -13.52 -0.63 0.19
C ALA A 105 -15.01 -0.97 0.01
N MET A 106 -15.39 -2.25 0.06
CA MET A 106 -16.79 -2.69 -0.09
C MET A 106 -17.58 -2.46 1.18
N THR A 107 -16.98 -2.77 2.33
CA THR A 107 -17.60 -2.60 3.66
C THR A 107 -17.21 -1.29 4.35
N GLN A 108 -16.27 -0.54 3.77
CA GLN A 108 -15.69 0.70 4.29
C GLN A 108 -15.08 0.55 5.69
N LYS A 109 -14.33 -0.55 5.89
CA LYS A 109 -13.72 -0.89 7.17
C LYS A 109 -12.30 -1.40 6.99
N TYR A 110 -11.47 -1.17 8.01
CA TYR A 110 -10.19 -1.86 8.11
C TYR A 110 -10.42 -3.36 8.32
N GLU A 111 -9.62 -4.15 7.63
CA GLU A 111 -9.63 -5.61 7.76
C GLU A 111 -9.04 -6.05 9.11
N GLU A 112 -9.29 -7.30 9.48
CA GLU A 112 -8.59 -7.94 10.60
C GLU A 112 -7.07 -7.87 10.35
N PRO A 113 -6.24 -7.46 11.32
CA PRO A 113 -4.80 -7.37 11.15
C PRO A 113 -4.16 -8.71 10.79
N ILE A 114 -3.15 -8.65 9.93
CA ILE A 114 -2.23 -9.77 9.68
C ILE A 114 -1.00 -9.54 10.55
N ILE A 115 -0.72 -10.46 11.47
CA ILE A 115 0.33 -10.32 12.48
C ILE A 115 1.48 -11.27 12.14
N ARG A 116 2.73 -10.81 12.25
CA ARG A 116 3.93 -11.63 12.07
C ARG A 116 3.91 -12.83 13.02
N ASP A 117 4.09 -14.03 12.49
CA ASP A 117 3.93 -15.31 13.22
C ASP A 117 2.56 -15.48 13.89
N GLY A 118 1.55 -14.72 13.46
CA GLY A 118 0.17 -14.84 13.91
C GLY A 118 -0.47 -16.17 13.47
N THR A 119 -1.59 -16.51 14.10
CA THR A 119 -2.34 -17.74 13.80
C THR A 119 -3.81 -17.44 13.50
N GLY A 120 -4.53 -18.43 12.96
CA GLY A 120 -5.94 -18.29 12.60
C GLY A 120 -6.17 -17.14 11.61
N ASN A 121 -7.20 -16.31 11.88
CA ASN A 121 -7.57 -15.19 11.02
C ASN A 121 -6.53 -14.06 10.99
N GLN A 122 -5.57 -14.06 11.91
CA GLN A 122 -4.49 -13.07 11.99
C GLN A 122 -3.16 -13.60 11.45
N SER A 123 -3.17 -14.78 10.80
CA SER A 123 -1.95 -15.42 10.31
C SER A 123 -1.26 -14.65 9.18
N ASP A 124 0.07 -14.55 9.25
CA ASP A 124 0.95 -14.03 8.20
C ASP A 124 0.99 -14.87 6.92
N SER A 125 0.32 -16.02 6.90
CA SER A 125 0.05 -16.81 5.70
C SER A 125 -1.07 -16.21 4.82
N ARG A 126 -1.81 -15.20 5.32
CA ARG A 126 -2.80 -14.47 4.53
C ARG A 126 -2.14 -13.71 3.37
N ILE A 127 -2.84 -13.67 2.23
CA ILE A 127 -2.37 -13.03 1.00
C ILE A 127 -2.47 -11.50 1.12
N LEU A 128 -1.43 -10.80 0.66
CA LEU A 128 -1.54 -9.38 0.36
C LEU A 128 -1.98 -9.25 -1.10
N ALA A 129 -3.14 -8.63 -1.31
CA ALA A 129 -3.69 -8.38 -2.62
C ALA A 129 -2.87 -7.34 -3.38
N PRO A 130 -2.52 -7.62 -4.65
CA PRO A 130 -1.97 -6.60 -5.55
C PRO A 130 -2.90 -5.40 -5.67
N TRP A 131 -2.32 -4.22 -5.94
CA TRP A 131 -3.05 -2.96 -6.14
C TRP A 131 -3.79 -2.42 -4.91
N GLN A 132 -3.63 -3.05 -3.74
CA GLN A 132 -4.16 -2.54 -2.48
C GLN A 132 -3.08 -1.77 -1.70
N GLY A 133 -3.51 -0.68 -1.06
CA GLY A 133 -2.72 0.04 -0.07
C GLY A 133 -2.96 -0.53 1.32
N TYR A 134 -1.89 -0.66 2.10
CA TYR A 134 -1.88 -1.19 3.45
C TYR A 134 -1.35 -0.18 4.44
N TRP A 135 -1.79 -0.32 5.68
CA TRP A 135 -1.04 0.16 6.84
C TRP A 135 -0.05 -0.91 7.29
N LEU A 136 1.22 -0.55 7.42
CA LEU A 136 2.26 -1.43 7.93
C LEU A 136 2.86 -0.83 9.21
N TYR A 137 2.89 -1.61 10.28
CA TYR A 137 3.58 -1.23 11.51
C TYR A 137 4.96 -1.89 11.59
N THR A 138 6.00 -1.09 11.83
CA THR A 138 7.36 -1.58 12.08
C THR A 138 7.85 -1.20 13.49
N GLY A 139 8.64 -2.07 14.11
CA GLY A 139 9.23 -1.85 15.44
C GLY A 139 10.48 -0.96 15.42
N SER A 140 11.11 -0.80 14.27
CA SER A 140 12.28 0.06 14.05
C SER A 140 12.36 0.50 12.60
N ASN A 141 13.15 1.55 12.34
CA ASN A 141 13.44 2.00 10.99
C ASN A 141 14.11 0.87 10.20
N VAL A 142 13.62 0.60 8.98
CA VAL A 142 14.14 -0.44 8.10
C VAL A 142 14.02 -0.01 6.64
N THR A 143 15.09 -0.21 5.88
CA THR A 143 15.03 -0.08 4.42
C THR A 143 14.50 -1.40 3.84
N TYR A 144 13.27 -1.37 3.34
CA TYR A 144 12.67 -2.49 2.63
C TYR A 144 13.14 -2.47 1.17
N GLN A 145 13.67 -3.58 0.67
CA GLN A 145 14.12 -3.71 -0.71
C GLN A 145 13.70 -5.05 -1.31
N VAL A 146 13.09 -5.00 -2.50
CA VAL A 146 12.69 -6.19 -3.26
C VAL A 146 13.15 -6.06 -4.71
N THR A 147 13.52 -7.19 -5.31
CA THR A 147 13.91 -7.25 -6.73
C THR A 147 13.02 -8.25 -7.45
N ILE A 148 12.49 -7.85 -8.61
CA ILE A 148 11.62 -8.66 -9.48
C ILE A 148 12.15 -8.70 -10.90
#